data_AF-A0A2I0TH74-F1
#
_entry.id   AF-A0A2I0TH74-F1
#
_cell.length_a   1.000
_cell.length_b   1.000
_cell.length_c   1.000
_cell.angle_alpha   90.00
_cell.angle_beta   90.00
_cell.angle_gamma   90.00
#
_symmetry.space_group_name_H-M   'P 1'
#
loop_
_entity.id
_entity.type
_entity.pdbx_description
1 polymer ?
#
loop_
_entity_poly.entity_id
_entity_poly.type
_entity_poly.pdbx_seq_one_letter_code
_entity_poly.pdbx_strand_id
1 'polypeptide(L)'
;MGRPLRGISILRQAIDKMQMNTNQLTSIHADLCQLCLLAKCFKPALPYLDVDMMDICKENGAYDAKHFLCYYYYGGMIYTGLKNFERALYFYEQPLSNAYHELAQVYSTNKPSELRNLVNKHSETFTRDNNMGLVKQCLSSLYKKNIQRLTKMLKCIELDERLKAMDQEITVNPQFVQKSMGSQEDDSGTKPSSYS
;
A
#
# COMPACT_ATOMS: atom_id res chain seq x y z
N MET A 1 27.95 -21.77 -27.02
CA MET A 1 27.60 -21.99 -25.60
C MET A 1 27.75 -20.69 -24.80
N GLY A 2 26.82 -19.73 -24.87
CA GLY A 2 27.05 -18.40 -24.24
C GLY A 2 25.81 -17.52 -23.98
N ARG A 3 24.61 -18.10 -23.93
CA ARG A 3 23.36 -17.32 -23.97
C ARG A 3 22.72 -16.90 -22.62
N PRO A 4 22.93 -17.57 -21.46
CA PRO A 4 22.25 -17.14 -20.22
C PRO A 4 22.99 -16.03 -19.44
N LEU A 5 24.31 -15.91 -19.56
CA LEU A 5 25.10 -14.93 -18.79
C LEU A 5 24.83 -13.47 -19.19
N ARG A 6 24.61 -13.19 -20.48
CA ARG A 6 24.19 -11.85 -20.95
C ARG A 6 22.79 -11.48 -20.45
N GLY A 7 21.89 -12.47 -20.33
CA GLY A 7 20.55 -12.26 -19.80
C GLY A 7 20.59 -11.78 -18.35
N ILE A 8 21.48 -12.34 -17.53
CA ILE A 8 21.64 -11.96 -16.12
C ILE A 8 22.01 -10.48 -15.99
N SER A 9 22.98 -9.98 -16.78
CA SER A 9 23.37 -8.56 -16.73
C SER A 9 22.24 -7.61 -17.13
N ILE A 10 21.41 -8.01 -18.09
CA ILE A 10 20.29 -7.19 -18.57
C ILE A 10 19.18 -7.14 -17.52
N LEU A 11 18.83 -8.28 -16.93
CA LEU A 11 17.79 -8.35 -15.89
C LEU A 11 18.17 -7.56 -14.64
N ARG A 12 19.44 -7.59 -14.24
CA ARG A 12 19.96 -6.76 -13.13
C ARG A 12 19.77 -5.27 -13.40
N GLN A 13 20.17 -4.80 -14.58
CA GLN A 13 19.96 -3.41 -14.98
C GLN A 13 18.49 -3.02 -15.05
N ALA A 14 17.61 -3.95 -15.42
CA ALA A 14 16.17 -3.72 -15.44
C ALA A 14 15.60 -3.58 -14.03
N ILE A 15 16.00 -4.45 -13.09
CA ILE A 15 15.65 -4.33 -11.67
C ILE A 15 16.09 -2.98 -11.11
N ASP A 16 17.35 -2.59 -11.35
CA ASP A 16 17.92 -1.35 -10.82
C ASP A 16 17.20 -0.10 -11.35
N LYS A 17 16.60 -0.17 -12.54
CA LYS A 17 15.82 0.93 -13.14
C LYS A 17 14.34 0.94 -12.73
N MET A 18 13.78 -0.21 -12.39
CA MET A 18 12.35 -0.34 -12.05
C MET A 18 12.06 -0.17 -10.57
N GLN A 19 13.00 -0.55 -9.70
CA GLN A 19 12.81 -0.43 -8.26
C GLN A 19 12.90 1.05 -7.83
N MET A 20 11.95 1.48 -7.00
CA MET A 20 11.97 2.82 -6.40
C MET A 20 12.83 2.84 -5.13
N ASN A 21 12.99 1.69 -4.49
CA ASN A 21 13.86 1.45 -3.34
C ASN A 21 14.45 0.04 -3.43
N THR A 22 15.52 -0.25 -2.68
CA THR A 22 16.22 -1.55 -2.71
C THR A 22 15.42 -2.70 -2.09
N ASN A 23 14.30 -2.39 -1.43
CA ASN A 23 13.51 -3.35 -0.66
C ASN A 23 12.21 -3.72 -1.41
N GLN A 24 12.13 -3.37 -2.70
CA GLN A 24 10.94 -3.56 -3.53
C GLN A 24 11.07 -4.79 -4.42
N LEU A 25 10.18 -5.77 -4.23
CA LEU A 25 10.08 -6.96 -5.06
C LEU A 25 9.33 -6.64 -6.37
N THR A 26 10.04 -6.73 -7.50
CA THR A 26 9.47 -6.67 -8.86
C THR A 26 9.26 -8.07 -9.45
N SER A 27 8.51 -8.19 -10.55
CA SER A 27 8.33 -9.49 -11.24
C SER A 27 9.65 -10.06 -11.76
N ILE A 28 10.56 -9.17 -12.19
CA ILE A 28 11.87 -9.46 -12.79
C ILE A 28 12.80 -10.22 -11.83
N HIS A 29 12.63 -10.06 -10.52
CA HIS A 29 13.42 -10.81 -9.54
C HIS A 29 13.23 -12.32 -9.67
N ALA A 30 12.01 -12.77 -9.97
CA ALA A 30 11.72 -14.18 -10.20
C ALA A 30 12.44 -14.68 -11.47
N ASP A 31 12.40 -13.90 -12.54
CA ASP A 31 13.08 -14.22 -13.82
C ASP A 31 14.60 -14.31 -13.65
N LEU A 32 15.19 -13.39 -12.86
CA LEU A 32 16.62 -13.41 -12.54
C LEU A 32 17.01 -14.69 -11.81
N CYS A 33 16.23 -15.09 -10.80
CA CYS A 33 16.49 -16.31 -10.03
C CYS A 33 16.36 -17.56 -10.91
N GLN A 34 15.32 -17.62 -11.74
CA GLN A 34 15.13 -18.72 -12.69
C GLN A 34 16.31 -18.82 -13.67
N LEU A 35 16.77 -17.70 -14.22
CA LEU A 35 17.90 -17.68 -15.13
C LEU A 35 19.20 -18.12 -14.45
N CYS A 36 19.43 -17.71 -13.20
CA CYS A 36 20.59 -18.13 -12.41
C CYS A 36 20.58 -19.63 -12.11
N LEU A 37 19.40 -20.20 -11.82
CA LEU A 37 19.21 -21.64 -11.65
C LEU A 37 19.53 -22.41 -12.94
N LEU A 38 18.98 -21.97 -14.07
CA LEU A 38 19.23 -22.61 -15.38
C LEU A 38 20.71 -22.51 -15.80
N ALA A 39 21.36 -21.38 -15.50
CA ALA A 39 22.78 -21.16 -15.78
C ALA A 39 23.72 -21.86 -14.79
N LYS A 40 23.19 -22.44 -13.71
CA LYS A 40 23.96 -22.95 -12.55
C LYS A 40 24.96 -21.92 -12.00
N CYS A 41 24.60 -20.64 -12.06
CA CYS A 41 25.44 -19.53 -11.62
C CYS A 41 24.65 -18.64 -10.67
N PHE A 42 24.84 -18.86 -9.36
CA PHE A 42 24.01 -18.25 -8.32
C PHE A 42 24.52 -16.91 -7.80
N LYS A 43 25.84 -16.67 -7.88
CA LYS A 43 26.50 -15.46 -7.37
C LYS A 43 25.82 -14.15 -7.80
N PRO A 44 25.35 -13.99 -9.06
CA PRO A 44 24.71 -12.75 -9.49
C PRO A 44 23.36 -12.45 -8.84
N ALA A 45 22.65 -13.44 -8.31
CA ALA A 45 21.34 -13.26 -7.67
C ALA A 45 21.45 -12.90 -6.18
N LEU A 46 22.55 -13.26 -5.53
CA LEU A 46 22.77 -13.05 -4.09
C LEU A 46 22.53 -11.61 -3.61
N PRO A 47 23.01 -10.55 -4.30
CA PRO A 47 22.79 -9.18 -3.85
C PRO A 47 21.31 -8.79 -3.71
N TYR A 48 20.42 -9.47 -4.44
CA TYR A 48 18.97 -9.22 -4.38
C TYR A 48 18.28 -10.17 -3.39
N LEU A 49 18.78 -11.40 -3.25
CA LEU A 49 18.24 -12.41 -2.33
C LEU A 49 18.61 -12.15 -0.87
N ASP A 50 19.77 -11.53 -0.61
CA ASP A 50 20.25 -11.23 0.74
C ASP A 50 19.51 -10.03 1.38
N VAL A 51 18.73 -9.29 0.58
CA VAL A 51 17.91 -8.17 1.04
C VAL A 51 16.50 -8.64 1.36
N ASP A 52 16.02 -8.31 2.56
CA ASP A 52 14.64 -8.59 2.93
C ASP A 52 13.69 -7.61 2.25
N MET A 53 12.92 -8.13 1.29
CA MET A 53 11.97 -7.33 0.54
C MET A 53 10.72 -7.07 1.38
N MET A 54 10.42 -5.80 1.61
CA MET A 54 9.31 -5.34 2.45
C MET A 54 8.10 -4.88 1.61
N ASP A 55 8.35 -4.43 0.38
CA ASP A 55 7.32 -3.88 -0.51
C ASP A 55 7.24 -4.67 -1.81
N ILE A 56 6.04 -4.80 -2.39
CA ILE A 56 5.83 -5.42 -3.71
C ILE A 56 5.53 -4.33 -4.74
N CYS A 57 6.31 -4.28 -5.83
CA CYS A 57 6.08 -3.35 -6.93
C CYS A 57 4.85 -3.77 -7.73
N LYS A 58 3.82 -2.92 -7.81
CA LYS A 58 2.62 -3.19 -8.62
C LYS A 58 2.84 -2.72 -10.05
N GLU A 59 3.22 -3.64 -10.93
CA GLU A 59 3.37 -3.38 -12.36
C GLU A 59 1.97 -3.22 -13.02
N ASN A 60 1.67 -2.04 -13.57
CA ASN A 60 0.33 -1.71 -14.12
C ASN A 60 -0.83 -1.85 -13.12
N GLY A 61 -0.58 -1.65 -11.83
CA GLY A 61 -1.60 -1.66 -10.78
C GLY A 61 -1.93 -3.04 -10.20
N ALA A 62 -1.38 -4.12 -10.75
CA ALA A 62 -1.55 -5.48 -10.23
C ALA A 62 -0.20 -6.19 -10.11
N TYR A 63 -0.07 -7.06 -9.12
CA TYR A 63 1.07 -7.95 -8.99
C TYR A 63 0.55 -9.38 -8.99
N ASP A 64 1.08 -10.22 -9.88
CA ASP A 64 0.70 -11.63 -9.93
C ASP A 64 1.45 -12.41 -8.84
N ALA A 65 0.68 -13.00 -7.92
CA ALA A 65 1.18 -13.82 -6.83
C ALA A 65 2.12 -14.94 -7.29
N LYS A 66 2.00 -15.39 -8.55
CA LYS A 66 2.93 -16.33 -9.16
C LYS A 66 4.38 -15.85 -9.10
N HIS A 67 4.65 -14.57 -9.39
CA HIS A 67 6.03 -14.05 -9.38
C HIS A 67 6.60 -14.02 -7.96
N PHE A 68 5.77 -13.71 -6.96
CA PHE A 68 6.18 -13.77 -5.55
C PHE A 68 6.52 -15.20 -5.15
N LEU A 69 5.64 -16.16 -5.46
CA LEU A 69 5.88 -17.57 -5.16
C LEU A 69 7.12 -18.10 -5.88
N CYS A 70 7.29 -17.78 -7.16
CA CYS A 70 8.45 -18.17 -7.95
C CYS A 70 9.75 -17.55 -7.40
N TYR A 71 9.75 -16.27 -7.03
CA TYR A 71 10.91 -15.62 -6.44
C TYR A 71 11.37 -16.35 -5.18
N TYR A 72 10.45 -16.58 -4.23
CA TYR A 72 10.77 -17.24 -2.97
C TYR A 72 11.16 -18.71 -3.14
N TYR A 73 10.46 -19.44 -4.02
CA TYR A 73 10.78 -20.84 -4.31
C TYR A 73 12.16 -20.99 -4.98
N TYR A 74 12.46 -20.18 -6.00
CA TYR A 74 13.75 -20.20 -6.69
C TYR A 74 14.88 -19.69 -5.79
N GLY A 75 14.63 -18.65 -4.98
CA GLY A 75 15.57 -18.19 -3.96
C GLY A 75 15.90 -19.28 -2.94
N GLY A 76 14.89 -20.00 -2.46
CA GLY A 76 15.07 -21.17 -1.58
C GLY A 76 15.91 -22.28 -2.24
N MET A 77 15.67 -22.58 -3.52
CA MET A 77 16.50 -23.54 -4.27
C MET A 77 17.95 -23.08 -4.42
N ILE A 78 18.18 -21.80 -4.68
CA ILE A 78 19.51 -21.20 -4.79
C ILE A 78 20.27 -21.35 -3.46
N TYR A 79 19.67 -20.97 -2.33
CA TYR A 79 20.31 -21.10 -1.02
C TYR A 79 20.52 -22.56 -0.61
N THR A 80 19.58 -23.45 -0.95
CA THR A 80 19.75 -24.91 -0.76
C THR A 80 20.97 -25.41 -1.55
N GLY A 81 21.12 -24.98 -2.81
CA GLY A 81 22.29 -25.29 -3.64
C GLY A 81 23.61 -24.73 -3.09
N LEU A 82 23.55 -23.61 -2.37
CA LEU A 82 24.69 -23.00 -1.67
C LEU A 82 24.91 -23.56 -0.26
N LYS A 83 24.10 -24.53 0.18
CA LYS A 83 24.11 -25.11 1.54
C LYS A 83 23.85 -24.08 2.66
N ASN A 84 23.24 -22.94 2.34
CA ASN A 84 22.75 -21.99 3.34
C ASN A 84 21.31 -22.37 3.71
N PHE A 85 21.17 -23.41 4.53
CA PHE A 85 19.87 -24.00 4.85
C PHE A 85 18.97 -23.07 5.69
N GLU A 86 19.56 -22.19 6.49
CA GLU A 86 18.82 -21.21 7.30
C GLU A 86 18.07 -20.22 6.41
N ARG A 87 18.78 -19.57 5.48
CA ARG A 87 18.14 -18.69 4.49
C ARG A 87 17.19 -19.45 3.57
N ALA A 88 17.53 -20.68 3.17
CA ALA A 88 16.64 -21.50 2.34
C ALA A 88 15.30 -21.76 3.04
N LEU A 89 15.34 -22.14 4.32
CA LEU A 89 14.13 -22.37 5.12
C LEU A 89 13.27 -21.11 5.22
N TYR A 90 13.88 -19.97 5.55
CA TYR A 90 13.18 -18.68 5.55
C TYR A 90 12.47 -18.42 4.21
N PHE A 91 13.17 -18.62 3.09
CA PHE A 91 12.60 -18.42 1.76
C PHE A 91 11.43 -19.39 1.45
N TYR A 92 11.46 -20.61 1.98
CA TYR A 92 10.34 -21.55 1.83
C TYR A 92 9.15 -21.23 2.74
N GLU A 93 9.38 -20.58 3.88
CA GLU A 93 8.34 -20.20 4.83
C GLU A 93 7.62 -18.90 4.45
N GLN A 94 8.31 -17.92 3.85
CA GLN A 94 7.70 -16.63 3.47
C GLN A 94 6.42 -16.76 2.62
N PRO A 95 6.36 -17.63 1.58
CA PRO A 95 5.13 -17.96 0.87
C PRO A 95 3.95 -18.41 1.73
N LEU A 96 4.20 -19.09 2.84
CA LEU A 96 3.15 -19.56 3.75
C LEU A 96 2.47 -18.37 4.45
N SER A 97 3.23 -17.30 4.71
CA SER A 97 2.71 -16.06 5.30
C SER A 97 1.91 -15.20 4.30
N ASN A 98 1.99 -15.46 2.99
CA ASN A 98 1.34 -14.66 1.95
C ASN A 98 -0.18 -14.58 2.13
N ALA A 99 -0.81 -15.66 2.60
CA ALA A 99 -2.25 -15.67 2.90
C ALA A 99 -2.65 -14.59 3.93
N TYR A 100 -1.80 -14.33 4.93
CA TYR A 100 -2.01 -13.29 5.94
C TYR A 100 -1.72 -11.88 5.40
N HIS A 101 -0.74 -11.75 4.52
CA HIS A 101 -0.47 -10.49 3.81
C HIS A 101 -1.62 -10.11 2.87
N GLU A 102 -2.10 -11.03 2.03
CA GLU A 102 -3.30 -10.82 1.20
C GLU A 102 -4.50 -10.46 2.08
N LEU A 103 -4.64 -11.10 3.25
CA LEU A 103 -5.71 -10.80 4.20
C LEU A 103 -5.64 -9.37 4.72
N ALA A 104 -4.45 -8.88 5.11
CA ALA A 104 -4.27 -7.50 5.54
C ALA A 104 -4.56 -6.50 4.41
N GLN A 105 -4.11 -6.80 3.18
CA GLN A 105 -4.38 -5.95 2.02
C GLN A 105 -5.88 -5.85 1.73
N VAL A 106 -6.60 -6.96 1.66
CA VAL A 106 -8.05 -6.95 1.41
C VAL A 106 -8.80 -6.31 2.58
N TYR A 107 -8.35 -6.48 3.83
CA TYR A 107 -8.95 -5.82 4.99
C TYR A 107 -8.90 -4.29 4.86
N SER A 108 -7.81 -3.74 4.29
CA SER A 108 -7.64 -2.30 4.09
C SER A 108 -8.64 -1.69 3.10
N THR A 109 -9.20 -2.47 2.17
CA THR A 109 -10.17 -1.99 1.17
C THR A 109 -11.56 -1.73 1.78
N ASN A 110 -11.80 -2.21 3.00
CA ASN A 110 -13.05 -2.14 3.74
C ASN A 110 -14.26 -2.82 3.06
N LYS A 111 -14.01 -3.77 2.15
CA LYS A 111 -15.05 -4.55 1.44
C LYS A 111 -15.21 -5.95 2.06
N PRO A 112 -16.30 -6.22 2.81
CA PRO A 112 -16.45 -7.49 3.51
C PRO A 112 -16.61 -8.72 2.59
N SER A 113 -17.19 -8.54 1.42
CA SER A 113 -17.38 -9.61 0.42
C SER A 113 -16.06 -10.11 -0.14
N GLU A 114 -15.16 -9.20 -0.53
CA GLU A 114 -13.81 -9.54 -1.01
C GLU A 114 -13.01 -10.25 0.10
N LEU A 115 -13.09 -9.76 1.35
CA LEU A 115 -12.40 -10.39 2.48
C LEU A 115 -12.93 -11.80 2.73
N ARG A 116 -14.25 -12.01 2.69
CA ARG A 116 -14.86 -13.35 2.83
C ARG A 116 -14.40 -14.31 1.73
N ASN A 117 -14.34 -13.85 0.49
CA ASN A 117 -13.88 -14.67 -0.63
C ASN A 117 -12.43 -15.10 -0.44
N LEU A 118 -11.56 -14.19 0.03
CA LEU A 118 -10.18 -14.49 0.34
C LEU A 118 -10.03 -15.52 1.48
N VAL A 119 -10.82 -15.36 2.56
CA VAL A 119 -10.81 -16.30 3.69
C VAL A 119 -11.19 -17.71 3.24
N ASN A 120 -12.17 -17.83 2.33
CA ASN A 120 -12.56 -19.12 1.75
C ASN A 120 -11.45 -19.68 0.86
N LYS A 121 -10.82 -18.83 0.03
CA LYS A 121 -9.70 -19.20 -0.87
C LYS A 121 -8.53 -19.82 -0.11
N HIS A 122 -8.12 -19.23 1.02
CA HIS A 122 -6.98 -19.68 1.83
C HIS A 122 -7.39 -20.46 3.09
N SER A 123 -8.58 -21.07 3.08
CA SER A 123 -9.15 -21.70 4.28
C SER A 123 -8.31 -22.85 4.84
N GLU A 124 -7.67 -23.63 3.97
CA GLU A 124 -6.77 -24.73 4.36
C GLU A 124 -5.55 -24.20 5.12
N THR A 125 -4.91 -23.13 4.63
CA THR A 125 -3.78 -22.47 5.30
C THR A 125 -4.17 -21.97 6.69
N PHE A 126 -5.27 -21.24 6.80
CA PHE A 126 -5.73 -20.70 8.10
C PHE A 126 -6.14 -21.79 9.11
N THR A 127 -6.61 -22.94 8.61
CA THR A 127 -6.97 -24.07 9.46
C THR A 127 -5.73 -24.83 9.92
N ARG A 128 -4.80 -25.11 9.00
CA ARG A 128 -3.51 -25.74 9.30
C ARG A 128 -2.73 -24.95 10.35
N ASP A 129 -2.77 -23.62 10.24
CA ASP A 129 -2.04 -22.71 11.13
C ASP A 129 -2.83 -22.40 12.42
N ASN A 130 -3.96 -23.10 12.67
CA ASN A 130 -4.81 -23.00 13.85
C ASN A 130 -5.33 -21.58 14.18
N ASN A 131 -5.52 -20.74 13.16
CA ASN A 131 -5.90 -19.34 13.33
C ASN A 131 -7.18 -18.92 12.58
N MET A 132 -7.90 -19.87 11.99
CA MET A 132 -9.21 -19.65 11.36
C MET A 132 -10.19 -18.87 12.26
N GLY A 133 -10.19 -19.10 13.57
CA GLY A 133 -11.03 -18.36 14.52
C GLY A 133 -10.71 -16.86 14.56
N LEU A 134 -9.42 -16.51 14.60
CA LEU A 134 -8.94 -15.12 14.58
C LEU A 134 -9.25 -14.45 13.24
N VAL A 135 -9.07 -15.17 12.13
CA VAL A 135 -9.41 -14.69 10.78
C VAL A 135 -10.90 -14.36 10.66
N LYS A 136 -11.79 -15.18 11.22
CA LYS A 136 -13.23 -14.88 11.29
C LYS A 136 -13.53 -13.66 12.17
N GLN A 137 -12.79 -13.48 13.26
CA GLN A 137 -12.90 -12.27 14.09
C GLN A 137 -12.49 -11.02 13.31
N CYS A 138 -11.47 -11.08 12.45
CA CYS A 138 -11.14 -9.97 11.54
C CYS A 138 -12.33 -9.63 10.62
N LEU A 139 -13.02 -10.63 10.06
CA LEU A 139 -14.21 -10.36 9.25
C LEU A 139 -15.30 -9.63 10.08
N SER A 140 -15.56 -10.09 11.31
CA SER A 140 -16.51 -9.43 12.22
C SER A 140 -16.08 -8.02 12.62
N SER A 141 -14.79 -7.80 12.88
CA SER A 141 -14.25 -6.48 13.23
C SER A 141 -14.38 -5.50 12.06
N LEU A 142 -14.27 -5.98 10.81
CA LEU A 142 -14.45 -5.14 9.64
C LEU A 142 -15.90 -4.63 9.52
N TYR A 143 -16.90 -5.49 9.72
CA TYR A 143 -18.30 -5.06 9.77
C TYR A 143 -18.53 -4.01 10.86
N LYS A 144 -17.99 -4.23 12.06
CA LYS A 144 -18.08 -3.25 13.18
C LYS A 144 -17.41 -1.92 12.82
N LYS A 145 -16.21 -1.94 12.23
CA LYS A 145 -15.47 -0.76 11.77
C LYS A 145 -16.28 0.05 10.76
N ASN A 146 -16.91 -0.63 9.79
CA ASN A 146 -17.73 0.03 8.77
C ASN A 146 -18.96 0.72 9.38
N ILE A 147 -19.65 0.06 10.33
CA ILE A 147 -20.78 0.66 11.06
C ILE A 147 -20.32 1.92 11.82
N GLN A 148 -19.23 1.83 12.58
CA GLN A 148 -18.69 2.98 13.32
C GLN A 148 -18.29 4.15 12.40
N ARG A 149 -17.72 3.86 11.23
CA ARG A 149 -17.34 4.88 10.24
C ARG A 149 -18.58 5.59 9.68
N LEU A 150 -19.66 4.86 9.40
CA LEU A 150 -20.93 5.45 8.96
C LEU A 150 -21.51 6.39 10.03
N THR A 151 -21.53 5.97 11.30
CA THR A 151 -22.02 6.82 12.40
C THR A 151 -21.19 8.10 12.55
N LYS A 152 -19.86 8.01 12.42
CA LYS A 152 -19.00 9.20 12.44
C LYS A 152 -19.27 10.12 11.25
N MET A 153 -19.48 9.57 10.05
CA MET A 153 -19.80 10.35 8.87
C MET A 153 -21.14 11.11 9.03
N LEU A 154 -22.16 10.46 9.59
CA LEU A 154 -23.46 11.08 9.85
C LEU A 154 -23.33 12.31 10.75
N LYS A 155 -22.52 12.21 11.82
CA LYS A 155 -22.25 13.34 12.71
C LYS A 155 -21.55 14.50 12.00
N CYS A 156 -20.63 14.21 11.08
CA CYS A 156 -19.98 15.25 10.28
C CYS A 156 -20.97 15.96 9.36
N ILE A 157 -21.92 15.22 8.77
CA ILE A 157 -22.97 15.81 7.92
C ILE A 157 -23.88 16.72 8.75
N GLU A 158 -24.32 16.28 9.93
CA GLU A 158 -25.14 17.09 10.84
C GLU A 158 -24.44 18.38 11.28
N LEU A 159 -23.14 18.31 11.59
CA LEU A 159 -22.34 19.48 11.93
C LEU A 159 -22.20 20.44 10.74
N ASP A 160 -22.01 19.93 9.52
CA ASP A 160 -21.91 20.73 8.29
C ASP A 160 -23.22 21.46 7.98
N GLU A 161 -24.36 20.79 8.16
CA GLU A 161 -25.68 21.41 8.03
C GLU A 161 -25.88 22.53 9.06
N ARG A 162 -25.44 22.31 10.31
CA ARG A 162 -25.56 23.31 11.37
C ARG A 162 -24.64 24.51 11.14
N LEU A 163 -23.43 24.30 10.61
CA LEU A 163 -22.53 25.38 10.20
C LEU A 163 -23.16 26.22 9.09
N LYS A 164 -23.74 25.59 8.06
CA LYS A 164 -24.46 26.29 6.98
C LYS A 164 -25.63 27.12 7.49
N ALA A 165 -26.40 26.59 8.45
CA ALA A 165 -27.49 27.33 9.07
C ALA A 165 -26.98 28.55 9.86
N MET A 166 -25.90 28.38 10.64
CA MET A 166 -25.26 29.49 11.36
C MET A 166 -24.73 30.57 10.40
N ASP A 167 -24.11 30.19 9.28
CA ASP A 167 -23.63 31.13 8.27
C ASP A 167 -24.78 31.94 7.63
N GLN A 168 -25.93 31.30 7.39
CA GLN A 168 -27.14 31.98 6.91
C GLN A 168 -27.66 32.99 7.94
N GLU A 169 -27.74 32.61 9.21
CA GLU A 169 -28.18 33.49 10.30
C GLU A 169 -27.26 34.70 10.46
N ILE A 170 -25.94 34.52 10.37
CA ILE A 170 -24.97 35.64 10.42
C ILE A 170 -25.17 36.58 9.23
N THR A 171 -25.39 36.04 8.04
CA THR A 171 -25.60 36.82 6.79
C THR A 171 -26.84 37.71 6.87
N VAL A 172 -27.89 37.26 7.54
CA VAL A 172 -29.14 38.02 7.68
C VAL A 172 -29.22 38.84 8.98
N ASN A 173 -28.23 38.74 9.86
CA ASN A 173 -28.25 39.46 11.14
C ASN A 173 -27.82 40.93 10.97
N PRO A 174 -28.73 41.90 11.20
CA PRO A 174 -28.49 43.32 10.93
C PRO A 174 -27.26 43.90 11.66
N GLN A 175 -26.95 43.41 12.86
CA GLN A 175 -25.80 43.87 13.65
C GLN A 175 -24.44 43.46 13.04
N PHE A 176 -24.41 42.36 12.28
CA PHE A 176 -23.21 41.88 11.60
C PHE A 176 -23.13 42.41 10.15
N VAL A 177 -24.28 42.57 9.49
CA VAL A 177 -24.41 43.20 8.16
C VAL A 177 -23.93 44.65 8.17
N GLN A 178 -24.21 45.41 9.24
CA GLN A 178 -23.72 46.79 9.38
C GLN A 178 -22.20 46.88 9.56
N LYS A 179 -21.56 45.88 10.18
CA LYS A 179 -20.08 45.84 10.30
C LYS A 179 -19.40 45.49 8.97
N SER A 180 -20.02 44.67 8.12
CA SER A 180 -19.48 44.36 6.79
C SER A 180 -19.70 45.49 5.77
N MET A 181 -20.71 46.35 5.95
CA MET A 181 -20.94 47.53 5.10
C MET A 181 -20.36 48.84 5.67
N GLY A 182 -20.06 48.90 6.98
CA GLY A 182 -19.64 50.12 7.69
C GLY A 182 -18.14 50.46 7.66
N SER A 183 -17.38 49.94 6.71
CA SER A 183 -15.99 50.39 6.46
C SER A 183 -15.95 51.33 5.25
N GLN A 184 -16.63 52.48 5.35
CA GLN A 184 -16.28 53.69 4.62
C GLN A 184 -15.97 54.74 5.68
N GLU A 185 -14.72 54.80 6.13
CA GLU A 185 -14.22 56.04 6.71
C GLU A 185 -14.05 57.01 5.54
N ASP A 186 -15.00 57.93 5.44
CA ASP A 186 -14.95 59.11 4.59
C ASP A 186 -13.72 59.95 4.95
N ASP A 187 -12.64 59.86 4.16
CA ASP A 187 -11.67 60.94 4.05
C ASP A 187 -12.20 61.96 3.04
N SER A 188 -13.05 62.87 3.52
CA SER A 188 -13.37 64.09 2.78
C SER A 188 -13.21 65.31 3.69
N GLY A 189 -12.10 66.03 3.48
CA GLY A 189 -11.73 67.21 4.27
C GLY A 189 -10.65 68.08 3.63
N THR A 190 -11.00 68.72 2.51
CA THR A 190 -10.61 70.13 2.19
C THR A 190 -9.13 70.44 1.86
N LYS A 191 -8.83 70.60 0.57
CA LYS A 191 -7.75 71.51 0.05
C LYS A 191 -8.16 72.99 0.28
N PRO A 192 -7.30 74.03 0.16
CA PRO A 192 -5.92 74.09 -0.35
C PRO A 192 -4.95 74.97 0.49
N SER A 193 -3.63 74.85 0.31
CA SER A 193 -2.75 76.03 0.42
C SER A 193 -1.40 75.82 -0.28
N SER A 194 -1.14 76.71 -1.22
CA SER A 194 0.12 77.02 -1.90
C SER A 194 1.26 77.32 -0.92
N TYR A 195 2.50 76.99 -1.29
CA TYR A 195 3.63 77.95 -1.40
C TYR A 195 4.90 77.24 -1.95
N SER A 196 5.46 77.90 -2.97
CA SER A 196 6.87 77.90 -3.45
C SER A 196 7.46 76.62 -4.04
#